data_AF-A6TKK7-F1
#
_entry.id   AF-A6TKK7-F1
#
_cell.length_a   1.000
_cell.length_b   1.000
_cell.length_c   1.000
_cell.angle_alpha   90.00
_cell.angle_beta   90.00
_cell.angle_gamma   90.00
#
_symmetry.space_group_name_H-M   'P 1'
#
loop_
_entity.id
_entity.type
_entity.pdbx_description
1 polymer ?
#
loop_
_entity_poly.entity_id
_entity_poly.type
_entity_poly.pdbx_seq_one_letter_code
_entity_poly.pdbx_strand_id
1 'polypeptide(L)'
;MKVIARLGLPAGLQSGLFTVFAMFIARIVAQWGAVPIAVQRVGSQIEALSWMTANGFSTALSAFVGQNYGAGKWERIQKGYYASLRIISVFGLGVTCLLIFAARPIFSVFLPEPEAVAYGIVYLQILGLSQVFMCIEITTAGAFNGLGRTIPPSIVGIAFNALRIPAALILSASMLGLNGVWWSISMTSVFKGIVLTTWFVALLQRQAFQVTNAGIKST
;
A
#
# COMPACT_ATOMS: atom_id res chain seq x y z
N MET A 1 -3.89 -2.57 29.49
CA MET A 1 -2.94 -1.61 28.88
C MET A 1 -1.77 -2.26 28.12
N LYS A 2 -1.02 -3.23 28.67
CA LYS A 2 0.15 -3.83 27.99
C LYS A 2 -0.15 -4.40 26.59
N VAL A 3 -1.32 -5.02 26.38
CA VAL A 3 -1.75 -5.56 25.07
C VAL A 3 -2.05 -4.45 24.06
N ILE A 4 -2.75 -3.39 24.49
CA ILE A 4 -3.07 -2.23 23.65
C ILE A 4 -1.77 -1.53 23.21
N ALA A 5 -0.85 -1.31 24.16
CA ALA A 5 0.46 -0.73 23.86
C ALA A 5 1.29 -1.61 22.90
N ARG A 6 1.30 -2.93 23.09
CA ARG A 6 2.05 -3.85 22.21
C ARG A 6 1.50 -3.92 20.79
N LEU A 7 0.19 -3.79 20.60
CA LEU A 7 -0.44 -3.79 19.27
C LEU A 7 -0.38 -2.42 18.58
N GLY A 8 -0.59 -1.35 19.35
CA GLY A 8 -0.64 0.02 18.84
C GLY A 8 0.74 0.64 18.60
N LEU A 9 1.78 0.27 19.35
CA LEU A 9 3.12 0.86 19.21
C LEU A 9 3.75 0.59 17.84
N PRO A 10 3.74 -0.62 17.27
CA PRO A 10 4.24 -0.86 15.91
C PRO A 10 3.49 -0.04 14.85
N ALA A 11 2.16 0.01 14.92
CA ALA A 11 1.33 0.74 13.97
C ALA A 11 1.51 2.27 14.09
N GLY A 12 1.60 2.79 15.32
CA GLY A 12 1.85 4.20 15.58
C GLY A 12 3.24 4.63 15.11
N LEU A 13 4.26 3.80 15.38
CA LEU A 13 5.62 4.03 14.90
C LEU A 13 5.68 4.01 13.37
N GLN A 14 5.00 3.06 12.73
CA GLN A 14 4.89 2.98 11.28
C GLN A 14 4.29 4.27 10.69
N SER A 15 3.20 4.79 11.24
CA SER A 15 2.57 6.03 10.77
C SER A 15 3.44 7.27 10.99
N GLY A 16 4.12 7.35 12.14
CA GLY A 16 5.07 8.41 12.43
C GLY A 16 6.24 8.42 11.46
N LEU A 17 6.88 7.26 11.27
CA LEU A 17 7.99 7.10 10.32
C LEU A 17 7.56 7.34 8.88
N PHE A 18 6.35 6.91 8.49
CA PHE A 18 5.80 7.20 7.17
C PHE A 18 5.78 8.71 6.88
N THR A 19 5.33 9.51 7.85
CA THR A 19 5.31 10.98 7.73
C THR A 19 6.72 11.55 7.56
N VAL A 20 7.68 11.07 8.35
CA VAL A 20 9.09 11.48 8.25
C VAL A 20 9.65 11.14 6.86
N PHE A 21 9.42 9.92 6.36
CA PHE A 21 9.88 9.50 5.05
C PHE A 21 9.22 10.31 3.92
N ALA A 22 7.94 10.64 4.04
CA ALA A 22 7.24 11.50 3.09
C ALA A 22 7.86 12.91 3.04
N MET A 23 8.25 13.48 4.18
CA MET A 23 8.94 14.77 4.23
C MET A 23 10.30 14.75 3.53
N PHE A 24 11.08 13.67 3.68
CA PHE A 24 12.34 13.51 2.95
C PHE A 24 12.13 13.45 1.44
N ILE A 25 11.12 12.70 0.97
CA ILE A 25 10.79 12.64 -0.46
C ILE A 25 10.34 14.00 -0.98
N ALA A 26 9.49 14.71 -0.24
CA ALA A 26 9.07 16.06 -0.61
C ALA A 26 10.28 17.03 -0.70
N ARG A 27 11.25 16.91 0.22
CA ARG A 27 12.49 17.69 0.18
C ARG A 27 13.35 17.36 -1.03
N ILE A 28 13.40 16.10 -1.45
CA ILE A 28 14.08 15.67 -2.68
C ILE A 28 13.36 16.35 -3.86
N VAL A 29 12.05 16.16 -4.03
CA VAL A 29 11.25 16.76 -5.13
C VAL A 29 11.39 18.29 -5.19
N ALA A 30 11.53 18.96 -4.05
CA ALA A 30 11.69 20.41 -4.00
C ALA A 30 12.94 20.96 -4.71
N GLN A 31 13.94 20.12 -5.00
CA GLN A 31 15.12 20.52 -5.77
C GLN A 31 14.81 20.82 -7.24
N TRP A 32 13.70 20.29 -7.76
CA TRP A 32 13.25 20.52 -9.15
C TRP A 32 12.26 21.69 -9.29
N GLY A 33 12.07 22.49 -8.24
CA GLY A 33 11.26 23.71 -8.27
C GLY A 33 9.82 23.52 -7.77
N ALA A 34 9.03 24.60 -7.84
CA ALA A 34 7.69 24.64 -7.25
C ALA A 34 6.64 23.81 -8.01
N VAL A 35 6.76 23.69 -9.34
CA VAL A 35 5.79 22.98 -10.18
C VAL A 35 5.72 21.48 -9.84
N PRO A 36 6.84 20.73 -9.76
CA PRO A 36 6.82 19.34 -9.29
C PRO A 36 6.23 19.11 -7.90
N ILE A 37 6.45 20.05 -6.96
CA ILE A 37 5.88 19.97 -5.61
C ILE A 37 4.36 20.10 -5.67
N ALA A 38 3.85 21.09 -6.42
CA ALA A 38 2.41 21.27 -6.63
C ALA A 38 1.80 20.04 -7.30
N VAL A 39 2.49 19.48 -8.29
CA VAL A 39 2.07 18.26 -8.97
C VAL A 39 1.96 17.08 -8.02
N GLN A 40 2.97 16.85 -7.17
CA GLN A 40 2.95 15.77 -6.19
C GLN A 40 1.85 15.97 -5.14
N ARG A 41 1.60 17.21 -4.70
CA ARG A 41 0.50 17.54 -3.79
C ARG A 41 -0.85 17.15 -4.39
N VAL A 42 -1.16 17.64 -5.59
CA VAL A 42 -2.42 17.33 -6.29
C VAL A 42 -2.52 15.83 -6.60
N GLY A 43 -1.44 15.23 -7.10
CA GLY A 43 -1.35 13.80 -7.35
C GLY A 43 -1.70 12.97 -6.12
N SER A 44 -1.11 13.27 -4.96
CA SER A 44 -1.43 12.57 -3.71
C SER A 44 -2.89 12.73 -3.25
N GLN A 45 -3.55 13.84 -3.59
CA GLN A 45 -4.98 14.04 -3.31
C GLN A 45 -5.85 13.15 -4.22
N ILE A 46 -5.48 13.02 -5.50
CA ILE A 46 -6.16 12.11 -6.44
C ILE A 46 -6.02 10.66 -5.95
N GLU A 47 -4.84 10.27 -5.48
CA GLU A 47 -4.58 8.94 -4.91
C GLU A 47 -5.27 8.70 -3.56
N ALA A 48 -5.66 9.75 -2.83
CA ALA A 48 -6.32 9.61 -1.54
C ALA A 48 -7.64 8.82 -1.66
N LEU A 49 -8.32 8.90 -2.81
CA LEU A 49 -9.56 8.17 -3.06
C LEU A 49 -9.34 6.65 -3.02
N SER A 50 -8.31 6.15 -3.71
CA SER A 50 -7.98 4.71 -3.70
C SER A 50 -7.47 4.27 -2.33
N TRP A 51 -6.67 5.11 -1.65
CA TRP A 51 -6.26 4.90 -0.27
C TRP A 51 -7.45 4.72 0.67
N MET A 52 -8.43 5.61 0.60
CA MET A 52 -9.61 5.57 1.47
C MET A 52 -10.44 4.31 1.23
N THR A 53 -10.66 3.93 -0.03
CA THR A 53 -11.37 2.68 -0.36
C THR A 53 -10.61 1.47 0.19
N ALA A 54 -9.30 1.38 -0.05
CA ALA A 54 -8.48 0.27 0.45
C ALA A 54 -8.47 0.22 1.99
N ASN A 55 -8.45 1.36 2.68
CA ASN A 55 -8.58 1.42 4.13
C ASN A 55 -9.94 0.88 4.61
N GLY A 56 -11.04 1.20 3.91
CA GLY A 56 -12.35 0.62 4.20
C GLY A 56 -12.35 -0.91 4.13
N PHE A 57 -11.72 -1.48 3.10
CA PHE A 57 -11.52 -2.93 2.99
C PHE A 57 -10.62 -3.48 4.10
N SER A 58 -9.55 -2.77 4.45
CA SER A 58 -8.66 -3.14 5.54
C SER A 58 -9.39 -3.26 6.88
N THR A 59 -10.23 -2.27 7.22
CA THR A 59 -11.03 -2.27 8.45
C THR A 59 -12.07 -3.39 8.44
N ALA A 60 -12.81 -3.56 7.33
CA ALA A 60 -13.82 -4.61 7.22
C ALA A 60 -13.19 -6.01 7.32
N LEU A 61 -12.06 -6.23 6.64
CA LEU A 61 -11.34 -7.49 6.66
C LEU A 61 -10.71 -7.76 8.03
N SER A 62 -10.18 -6.74 8.70
CA SER A 62 -9.67 -6.87 10.08
C SER A 62 -10.75 -7.38 11.04
N ALA A 63 -11.96 -6.79 10.98
CA ALA A 63 -13.09 -7.23 11.81
C ALA A 63 -13.52 -8.67 11.45
N PHE A 64 -13.68 -8.97 10.16
CA PHE A 64 -14.05 -10.31 9.69
C PHE A 64 -13.03 -11.36 10.12
N VAL A 65 -11.74 -11.10 9.93
CA VAL A 65 -10.66 -12.01 10.31
C VAL A 65 -10.59 -12.17 11.82
N GLY A 66 -10.70 -11.07 12.60
CA GLY A 66 -10.68 -11.12 14.06
C GLY A 66 -11.80 -11.98 14.65
N GLN A 67 -13.03 -11.84 14.14
CA GLN A 67 -14.17 -12.65 14.57
C GLN A 67 -13.98 -14.14 14.24
N ASN A 68 -13.53 -14.45 13.02
CA ASN A 68 -13.33 -15.85 12.62
C ASN A 68 -12.11 -16.47 13.28
N TYR A 69 -11.07 -15.69 13.58
CA TYR A 69 -9.88 -16.13 14.31
C TYR A 69 -10.21 -16.49 15.75
N GLY A 70 -11.00 -15.65 16.43
CA GLY A 70 -11.51 -15.96 17.77
C GLY A 70 -12.39 -17.21 17.81
N ALA A 71 -13.08 -17.54 16.70
CA ALA A 71 -13.88 -18.75 16.56
C ALA A 71 -13.12 -19.96 15.99
N GLY A 72 -11.82 -19.87 15.73
CA GLY A 72 -11.00 -20.95 15.15
C GLY A 72 -11.33 -21.31 13.69
N LYS A 73 -12.11 -20.48 12.98
CA LYS A 73 -12.64 -20.76 11.64
C LYS A 73 -11.66 -20.32 10.54
N TRP A 74 -10.49 -20.94 10.48
CA TRP A 74 -9.42 -20.60 9.53
C TRP A 74 -9.82 -20.71 8.05
N GLU A 75 -10.65 -21.70 7.70
CA GLU A 75 -11.14 -21.85 6.33
C GLU A 75 -11.96 -20.63 5.87
N ARG A 76 -12.76 -20.05 6.78
CA ARG A 76 -13.53 -18.83 6.50
C ARG A 76 -12.61 -17.62 6.36
N ILE A 77 -11.55 -17.52 7.17
CA ILE A 77 -10.52 -16.49 7.03
C ILE A 77 -9.89 -16.54 5.64
N GLN A 78 -9.49 -17.74 5.18
CA GLN A 78 -8.87 -17.94 3.88
C GLN A 78 -9.83 -17.55 2.75
N LYS A 79 -11.07 -18.05 2.77
CA LYS A 79 -12.08 -17.72 1.75
C LYS A 79 -12.39 -16.22 1.71
N GLY A 80 -12.57 -15.60 2.87
CA GLY A 80 -12.81 -14.16 3.00
C GLY A 80 -11.65 -13.33 2.48
N TYR A 81 -10.42 -13.66 2.86
CA TYR A 81 -9.22 -12.99 2.38
C TYR A 81 -9.09 -13.03 0.85
N TYR A 82 -9.24 -14.21 0.22
CA TYR A 82 -9.16 -14.32 -1.24
C TYR A 82 -10.33 -13.65 -1.98
N ALA A 83 -11.51 -13.56 -1.37
CA ALA A 83 -12.63 -12.81 -1.92
C ALA A 83 -12.34 -11.29 -1.87
N SER A 84 -11.90 -10.77 -0.71
CA SER A 84 -11.48 -9.38 -0.56
C SER A 84 -10.33 -9.03 -1.50
N LEU A 85 -9.35 -9.91 -1.65
CA LEU A 85 -8.21 -9.71 -2.55
C LEU A 85 -8.66 -9.60 -4.02
N ARG A 86 -9.62 -10.42 -4.47
CA ARG A 86 -10.18 -10.32 -5.82
C ARG A 86 -10.91 -9.00 -6.03
N ILE A 87 -11.79 -8.62 -5.11
CA ILE A 87 -12.56 -7.37 -5.22
C ILE A 87 -11.63 -6.16 -5.24
N ILE A 88 -10.68 -6.08 -4.31
CA ILE A 88 -9.77 -4.94 -4.25
C ILE A 88 -8.80 -4.91 -5.43
N SER A 89 -8.41 -6.06 -5.98
CA SER A 89 -7.57 -6.11 -7.18
C SER A 89 -8.33 -5.58 -8.40
N VAL A 90 -9.60 -5.96 -8.58
CA VAL A 90 -10.44 -5.42 -9.67
C VAL A 90 -10.63 -3.91 -9.52
N PHE A 91 -10.93 -3.45 -8.30
CA PHE A 91 -11.03 -2.01 -8.01
C PHE A 91 -9.70 -1.29 -8.30
N GLY A 92 -8.58 -1.82 -7.79
CA GLY A 92 -7.25 -1.25 -7.96
C GLY A 92 -6.82 -1.20 -9.42
N LEU A 93 -7.12 -2.24 -10.21
CA LEU A 93 -6.90 -2.24 -11.67
C LEU A 93 -7.76 -1.18 -12.36
N GLY A 94 -9.03 -1.04 -11.96
CA GLY A 94 -9.90 0.02 -12.48
C GLY A 94 -9.34 1.41 -12.21
N VAL A 95 -8.84 1.66 -11.00
CA VAL A 95 -8.15 2.91 -10.65
C VAL A 95 -6.86 3.08 -11.46
N THR A 96 -6.02 2.04 -11.58
CA THR A 96 -4.81 2.09 -12.40
C THR A 96 -5.13 2.47 -13.85
N CYS A 97 -6.13 1.84 -14.48
CA CYS A 97 -6.57 2.18 -15.83
C CYS A 97 -7.05 3.63 -15.91
N LEU A 98 -7.87 4.07 -14.93
CA LEU A 98 -8.35 5.44 -14.87
C LEU A 98 -7.19 6.45 -14.80
N LEU A 99 -6.21 6.22 -13.91
CA LEU A 99 -5.07 7.14 -13.74
C LEU A 99 -4.13 7.15 -14.94
N ILE A 100 -3.99 6.04 -15.68
CA ILE A 100 -3.10 5.97 -16.85
C ILE A 100 -3.77 6.58 -18.09
N PHE A 101 -5.01 6.21 -18.39
CA PHE A 101 -5.71 6.61 -19.61
C PHE A 101 -6.41 7.97 -19.49
N ALA A 102 -6.91 8.31 -18.30
CA ALA A 102 -7.56 9.60 -18.03
C ALA A 102 -6.63 10.57 -17.27
N ALA A 103 -5.31 10.34 -17.29
CA ALA A 103 -4.32 11.19 -16.60
C ALA A 103 -4.50 12.68 -16.93
N ARG A 104 -4.57 13.01 -18.22
CA ARG A 104 -4.67 14.39 -18.71
C ARG A 104 -5.96 15.08 -18.24
N PRO A 105 -7.17 14.56 -18.52
CA PRO A 105 -8.40 15.23 -18.10
C PRO A 105 -8.50 15.33 -16.58
N ILE A 106 -8.09 14.30 -15.84
CA ILE A 106 -8.09 14.33 -14.37
C ILE A 106 -7.20 15.46 -13.87
N PHE A 107 -5.94 15.52 -14.33
CA PHE A 107 -4.99 16.48 -13.80
C PHE A 107 -5.32 17.92 -14.21
N SER A 108 -5.81 18.13 -15.43
CA SER A 108 -6.16 19.47 -15.95
C SER A 108 -7.29 20.16 -15.20
N VAL A 109 -8.12 19.41 -14.48
CA VAL A 109 -9.18 19.98 -13.62
C VAL A 109 -8.59 20.64 -12.37
N PHE A 110 -7.45 20.15 -11.88
CA PHE A 110 -6.81 20.66 -10.66
C PHE A 110 -5.75 21.73 -10.94
N LEU A 111 -4.95 21.54 -11.99
CA LEU A 111 -3.86 22.44 -12.40
C LEU A 111 -4.01 22.68 -13.90
N PRO A 112 -4.49 23.86 -14.33
CA PRO A 112 -4.70 24.16 -15.74
C PRO A 112 -3.40 24.57 -16.48
N GLU A 113 -2.30 24.84 -15.76
CA GLU A 113 -1.05 25.28 -16.37
C GLU A 113 -0.43 24.17 -17.25
N PRO A 114 -0.07 24.45 -18.53
CA PRO A 114 0.40 23.42 -19.45
C PRO A 114 1.61 22.62 -18.95
N GLU A 115 2.55 23.29 -18.28
CA GLU A 115 3.74 22.64 -17.69
C GLU A 115 3.36 21.72 -16.53
N ALA A 116 2.48 22.15 -15.63
CA ALA A 116 2.00 21.35 -14.51
C ALA A 116 1.21 20.12 -15.00
N VAL A 117 0.40 20.27 -16.05
CA VAL A 117 -0.32 19.15 -16.68
C VAL A 117 0.66 18.13 -17.27
N ALA A 118 1.73 18.57 -17.94
CA ALA A 118 2.72 17.66 -18.51
C ALA A 118 3.40 16.80 -17.43
N TYR A 119 3.86 17.44 -16.34
CA TYR A 119 4.41 16.71 -15.18
C TYR A 119 3.36 15.83 -14.49
N GLY A 120 2.12 16.32 -14.35
CA GLY A 120 1.02 15.60 -13.73
C GLY A 120 0.61 14.33 -14.46
N ILE A 121 0.62 14.34 -15.80
CA ILE A 121 0.35 13.16 -16.62
C ILE A 121 1.39 12.07 -16.32
N VAL A 122 2.68 12.44 -16.36
CA VAL A 122 3.77 11.49 -16.11
C VAL A 122 3.71 10.97 -14.67
N TYR A 123 3.44 11.84 -13.70
CA TYR A 123 3.24 11.47 -12.30
C TYR A 123 2.13 10.41 -12.16
N LEU A 124 0.93 10.68 -12.70
CA LEU A 124 -0.22 9.78 -12.58
C LEU A 124 0.00 8.45 -13.29
N GLN A 125 0.67 8.45 -14.44
CA GLN A 125 0.99 7.22 -15.17
C GLN A 125 1.96 6.33 -14.37
N ILE A 126 3.01 6.92 -13.80
CA ILE A 126 4.00 6.18 -13.01
C ILE A 126 3.39 5.65 -11.71
N LEU A 127 2.68 6.48 -10.97
CA LEU A 127 2.05 6.10 -9.68
C LEU A 127 0.88 5.14 -9.89
N GLY A 128 0.12 5.35 -10.97
CA GLY A 128 -1.01 4.52 -11.38
C GLY A 128 -0.66 3.04 -11.47
N LEU A 129 0.54 2.70 -11.98
CA LEU A 129 1.03 1.31 -12.07
C LEU A 129 1.12 0.61 -10.71
N SER A 130 1.36 1.36 -9.64
CA SER A 130 1.52 0.82 -8.29
C SER A 130 0.21 0.77 -7.48
N GLN A 131 -0.86 1.42 -7.96
CA GLN A 131 -2.12 1.56 -7.21
C GLN A 131 -2.75 0.23 -6.83
N VAL A 132 -2.79 -0.74 -7.76
CA VAL A 132 -3.33 -2.07 -7.48
C VAL A 132 -2.58 -2.77 -6.33
N PHE A 133 -1.25 -2.73 -6.35
CA PHE A 133 -0.40 -3.34 -5.32
C PHE A 133 -0.54 -2.67 -3.97
N MET A 134 -0.71 -1.36 -3.98
CA MET A 134 -0.92 -0.57 -2.79
C MET A 134 -2.28 -0.86 -2.14
N CYS A 135 -3.35 -1.00 -2.94
CA CYS A 135 -4.66 -1.40 -2.43
C CYS A 135 -4.63 -2.81 -1.84
N ILE A 136 -3.93 -3.74 -2.50
CA ILE A 136 -3.67 -5.10 -2.01
C ILE A 136 -2.90 -5.07 -0.69
N GLU A 137 -1.85 -4.26 -0.59
CA GLU A 137 -1.04 -4.11 0.62
C GLU A 137 -1.89 -3.66 1.81
N ILE A 138 -2.63 -2.56 1.66
CA ILE A 138 -3.47 -1.99 2.74
C ILE A 138 -4.53 -3.00 3.20
N THR A 139 -5.17 -3.69 2.25
CA THR A 139 -6.17 -4.72 2.55
C THR A 139 -5.52 -5.89 3.32
N THR A 140 -4.33 -6.33 2.88
CA THR A 140 -3.59 -7.43 3.53
C THR A 140 -3.12 -7.05 4.93
N ALA A 141 -2.69 -5.80 5.13
CA ALA A 141 -2.36 -5.29 6.45
C ALA A 141 -3.56 -5.38 7.41
N GLY A 142 -4.77 -5.12 6.92
CA GLY A 142 -6.02 -5.33 7.66
C GLY A 142 -6.22 -6.77 8.10
N ALA A 143 -5.94 -7.73 7.22
CA ALA A 143 -6.03 -9.15 7.56
C ALA A 143 -5.02 -9.56 8.65
N PHE A 144 -3.77 -9.06 8.57
CA PHE A 144 -2.77 -9.25 9.63
C PHE A 144 -3.20 -8.65 10.98
N ASN A 145 -3.76 -7.44 10.94
CA ASN A 145 -4.27 -6.76 12.13
C ASN A 145 -5.42 -7.53 12.76
N GLY A 146 -6.32 -8.12 11.96
CA GLY A 146 -7.40 -8.99 12.43
C GLY A 146 -6.89 -10.26 13.15
N LEU A 147 -5.73 -10.79 12.76
CA LEU A 147 -5.06 -11.89 13.47
C LEU A 147 -4.33 -11.44 14.75
N GLY A 148 -4.35 -10.14 15.08
CA GLY A 148 -3.55 -9.57 16.17
C GLY A 148 -2.04 -9.54 15.88
N ARG A 149 -1.64 -9.72 14.60
CA ARG A 149 -0.24 -9.72 14.16
C ARG A 149 0.08 -8.41 13.45
N THR A 150 0.29 -7.35 14.21
CA THR A 150 0.60 -6.01 13.66
C THR A 150 2.07 -5.84 13.24
N ILE A 151 2.96 -6.72 13.70
CA ILE A 151 4.41 -6.62 13.42
C ILE A 151 4.74 -6.82 11.92
N PRO A 152 4.24 -7.86 11.21
CA PRO A 152 4.54 -8.06 9.79
C PRO A 152 4.24 -6.84 8.90
N PRO A 153 3.03 -6.23 8.93
CA PRO A 153 2.75 -5.06 8.10
C PRO A 153 3.61 -3.84 8.50
N SER A 154 3.93 -3.67 9.79
CA SER A 154 4.80 -2.57 10.22
C SER A 154 6.24 -2.72 9.77
N ILE A 155 6.84 -3.91 9.86
CA ILE A 155 8.22 -4.14 9.39
C ILE A 155 8.31 -3.93 7.88
N VAL A 156 7.40 -4.52 7.10
CA VAL A 156 7.35 -4.35 5.64
C VAL A 156 7.15 -2.87 5.31
N GLY A 157 6.23 -2.20 6.00
CA GLY A 157 5.96 -0.77 5.84
C GLY A 157 7.20 0.09 6.07
N ILE A 158 7.87 -0.08 7.20
CA ILE A 158 9.04 0.72 7.58
C ILE A 158 10.21 0.43 6.66
N ALA A 159 10.52 -0.85 6.38
CA ALA A 159 11.68 -1.23 5.58
C ALA A 159 11.60 -0.67 4.15
N PHE A 160 10.46 -0.81 3.48
CA PHE A 160 10.31 -0.33 2.10
C PHE A 160 10.14 1.19 2.00
N ASN A 161 9.52 1.84 2.99
CA ASN A 161 9.51 3.31 3.01
C ASN A 161 10.89 3.89 3.33
N ALA A 162 11.69 3.22 4.16
CA ALA A 162 13.08 3.61 4.38
C ALA A 162 13.90 3.42 3.09
N LEU A 163 13.74 2.29 2.39
CA LEU A 163 14.40 1.99 1.10
C LEU A 163 14.02 3.00 0.00
N ARG A 164 12.84 3.63 0.10
CA ARG A 164 12.37 4.64 -0.85
C ARG A 164 13.30 5.85 -0.95
N ILE A 165 13.93 6.26 0.16
CA ILE A 165 14.82 7.43 0.19
C ILE A 165 16.09 7.19 -0.63
N PRO A 166 16.93 6.17 -0.35
CA PRO A 166 18.11 5.91 -1.17
C PRO A 166 17.74 5.55 -2.61
N ALA A 167 16.63 4.83 -2.83
CA ALA A 167 16.14 4.56 -4.19
C ALA A 167 15.78 5.85 -4.94
N ALA A 168 15.13 6.82 -4.28
CA ALA A 168 14.84 8.11 -4.86
C ALA A 168 16.12 8.85 -5.24
N LEU A 169 17.11 8.92 -4.35
CA LEU A 169 18.38 9.60 -4.61
C LEU A 169 19.16 8.98 -5.78
N ILE A 170 19.23 7.65 -5.82
CA ILE A 170 19.94 6.92 -6.88
C ILE A 170 19.22 7.09 -8.23
N LEU A 171 17.90 6.87 -8.27
CA LEU A 171 17.13 6.98 -9.51
C LEU A 171 17.05 8.42 -9.99
N SER A 172 16.98 9.40 -9.09
CA SER A 172 16.94 10.81 -9.48
C SER A 172 18.27 11.35 -9.98
N ALA A 173 19.39 10.73 -9.58
CA ALA A 173 20.71 11.04 -10.11
C ALA A 173 20.99 10.41 -11.49
N SER A 174 20.12 9.50 -11.95
CA SER A 174 20.20 8.91 -13.29
C SER A 174 19.55 9.79 -14.37
N MET A 175 19.53 9.32 -15.63
CA MET A 175 18.83 9.98 -16.74
C MET A 175 17.33 10.20 -16.50
N LEU A 176 16.74 9.55 -15.49
CA LEU A 176 15.32 9.68 -15.15
C LEU A 176 14.98 11.01 -14.45
N GLY A 177 15.96 11.69 -13.83
CA GLY A 177 15.74 12.95 -13.11
C GLY A 177 14.58 12.87 -12.10
N LEU A 178 13.66 13.84 -12.15
CA LEU A 178 12.47 13.88 -11.28
C LEU A 178 11.63 12.59 -11.36
N ASN A 179 11.48 12.01 -12.56
CA ASN A 179 10.70 10.78 -12.73
C ASN A 179 11.29 9.61 -11.92
N GLY A 180 12.61 9.63 -11.68
CA GLY A 180 13.29 8.65 -10.83
C GLY A 180 12.75 8.63 -9.39
N VAL A 181 12.33 9.78 -8.86
CA VAL A 181 11.69 9.88 -7.54
C VAL A 181 10.32 9.21 -7.55
N TRP A 182 9.52 9.44 -8.59
CA TRP A 182 8.19 8.81 -8.71
C TRP A 182 8.28 7.31 -8.94
N TRP A 183 9.25 6.86 -9.73
CA TRP A 183 9.55 5.43 -9.90
C TRP A 183 9.97 4.77 -8.59
N SER A 184 10.76 5.44 -7.74
CA SER A 184 11.12 4.88 -6.43
C SER A 184 9.90 4.66 -5.54
N ILE A 185 8.94 5.59 -5.56
CA ILE A 185 7.66 5.45 -4.84
C ILE A 185 6.88 4.26 -5.39
N SER A 186 6.70 4.17 -6.71
CA SER A 186 5.95 3.09 -7.35
C SER A 186 6.57 1.71 -7.10
N MET A 187 7.88 1.57 -7.33
CA MET A 187 8.58 0.30 -7.15
C MET A 187 8.50 -0.19 -5.71
N THR A 188 8.76 0.69 -4.74
CA THR A 188 8.66 0.32 -3.32
C THR A 188 7.24 -0.09 -2.94
N SER A 189 6.20 0.59 -3.45
CA SER A 189 4.80 0.21 -3.23
C SER A 189 4.46 -1.17 -3.84
N VAL A 190 4.96 -1.46 -5.05
CA VAL A 190 4.81 -2.78 -5.68
C VAL A 190 5.45 -3.87 -4.83
N PHE A 191 6.69 -3.67 -4.38
CA PHE A 191 7.37 -4.63 -3.52
C PHE A 191 6.65 -4.85 -2.19
N LYS A 192 6.14 -3.79 -1.55
CA LYS A 192 5.33 -3.91 -0.32
C LYS A 192 4.11 -4.81 -0.55
N GLY A 193 3.36 -4.56 -1.63
CA GLY A 193 2.19 -5.36 -1.99
C GLY A 193 2.52 -6.83 -2.19
N ILE A 194 3.59 -7.13 -2.94
CA ILE A 194 4.02 -8.51 -3.19
C ILE A 194 4.49 -9.20 -1.89
N VAL A 195 5.41 -8.58 -1.16
CA VAL A 195 6.02 -9.17 0.05
C VAL A 195 4.98 -9.39 1.14
N LEU A 196 4.10 -8.42 1.39
CA LEU A 196 3.09 -8.57 2.44
C LEU A 196 2.05 -9.65 2.08
N THR A 197 1.60 -9.68 0.83
CA THR A 197 0.63 -10.66 0.33
C THR A 197 1.20 -12.08 0.38
N THR A 198 2.43 -12.28 -0.12
CA THR A 198 3.11 -13.58 -0.09
C THR A 198 3.32 -14.07 1.33
N TRP A 199 3.70 -13.18 2.26
CA TRP A 199 3.81 -13.53 3.67
C TRP A 199 2.46 -13.97 4.24
N PHE A 200 1.38 -13.23 4.00
CA PHE A 200 0.06 -13.61 4.51
C PHE A 200 -0.43 -14.94 3.93
N VAL A 201 -0.24 -15.17 2.62
CA VAL A 201 -0.61 -16.43 1.96
C VAL A 201 0.19 -17.60 2.53
N ALA A 202 1.50 -17.46 2.73
CA ALA A 202 2.33 -18.48 3.35
C ALA A 202 1.88 -18.78 4.80
N LEU A 203 1.44 -17.76 5.54
CA LEU A 203 0.87 -17.93 6.88
C LEU A 203 -0.42 -18.75 6.83
N LEU A 204 -1.34 -18.44 5.90
CA LEU A 204 -2.58 -19.19 5.73
C LEU A 204 -2.33 -20.66 5.37
N GLN A 205 -1.40 -20.93 4.45
CA GLN A 205 -1.04 -22.30 4.06
C GLN A 205 -0.46 -23.11 5.22
N ARG A 206 0.40 -22.50 6.04
CA ARG A 206 0.96 -23.17 7.24
C ARG A 206 -0.14 -23.52 8.25
N GLN A 207 -1.10 -22.64 8.46
CA GLN A 207 -2.22 -22.88 9.39
C GLN A 207 -3.19 -23.95 8.85
N ALA A 208 -3.52 -23.90 7.55
CA ALA A 208 -4.34 -24.92 6.91
C ALA A 208 -3.72 -26.32 7.08
N PHE A 209 -2.41 -26.47 6.85
CA PHE A 209 -1.70 -27.74 7.04
C PHE A 209 -1.75 -28.25 8.49
N GLN A 210 -1.64 -27.36 9.48
CA GLN A 210 -1.73 -27.72 10.90
C GLN A 210 -3.14 -28.20 11.29
N VAL A 211 -4.18 -27.55 10.79
CA VAL A 211 -5.58 -27.94 11.04
C VAL A 211 -5.88 -29.31 10.42
N THR A 212 -5.42 -29.56 9.19
CA THR A 212 -5.60 -30.88 8.54
C THR A 212 -4.90 -32.00 9.31
N ASN A 213 -3.66 -31.80 9.76
CA ASN A 213 -2.92 -32.81 10.52
C ASN A 213 -3.47 -33.04 11.94
N ALA A 214 -4.06 -32.02 12.56
CA ALA A 214 -4.71 -32.16 13.86
C ALA A 214 -5.99 -33.01 13.77
N GLY A 215 -6.77 -32.86 12.69
CA GLY A 215 -7.97 -33.68 12.45
C GLY A 215 -7.68 -35.16 12.17
N ILE A 216 -6.53 -35.47 11.56
CA ILE A 216 -6.09 -36.86 11.30
C ILE A 216 -5.66 -37.57 12.59
N LYS A 217 -5.15 -36.85 13.59
CA LYS A 217 -4.73 -37.43 14.89
C LYS A 217 -5.87 -37.68 15.88
N SER A 218 -7.08 -37.20 15.61
CA SER A 218 -8.27 -37.36 16.47
C SER A 218 -9.23 -38.48 16.03
N THR A 219 -8.85 -39.26 15.02
CA THR A 219 -9.54 -40.45 14.50
C THR A 219 -8.62 -41.65 14.62
#